data_AF-A0A7J2U722-F1
#
_entry.id   AF-A0A7J2U722-F1
#
_cell.length_a   1.000
_cell.length_b   1.000
_cell.length_c   1.000
_cell.angle_alpha   90.00
_cell.angle_beta   90.00
_cell.angle_gamma   90.00
#
_symmetry.space_group_name_H-M   'P 1'
#
loop_
_entity.id
_entity.type
_entity.pdbx_description
1 polymer ?
#
loop_
_entity_poly.entity_id
_entity_poly.type
_entity_poly.pdbx_seq_one_letter_code
_entity_poly.pdbx_strand_id
1 'polypeptide(L)'
;MNSLKFSESLIELLASTAFEAPSILEINNLPVVNNDIVKKLIEVYMDEAIDFILSLGLKPLSTSFLAEDVYTLCNENSLLFIGRFLGGLIPAAHIYRYRTLCKSNLFLHSHPIPMPIPSPEDVISAAQIGYDVECVVSRISSFKAMLTCIEPLKDWDKVIANYDTIAEKVLNVARFVVVINKGDMSFLPMPSIDEISSLLLIYKKVLERYAEVLYVDIDINRKVFAY
;
A
#
# COMPACT_ATOMS: atom_id res chain seq x y z
N MET A 1 -7.17 -24.16 -9.82
CA MET A 1 -7.22 -22.70 -9.60
C MET A 1 -6.76 -22.07 -10.90
N ASN A 2 -7.58 -21.18 -11.46
CA ASN A 2 -7.20 -20.41 -12.64
C ASN A 2 -6.20 -19.35 -12.18
N SER A 3 -5.09 -19.23 -12.89
CA SER A 3 -4.03 -18.24 -12.63
C SER A 3 -4.55 -16.81 -12.76
N LEU A 4 -3.81 -15.86 -12.21
CA LEU A 4 -3.96 -14.40 -12.20
C LEU A 4 -3.83 -13.85 -13.63
N LYS A 5 -4.75 -14.24 -14.52
CA LYS A 5 -4.88 -13.74 -15.90
C LYS A 5 -5.91 -12.64 -15.90
N PHE A 6 -5.51 -11.45 -15.49
CA PHE A 6 -6.35 -10.28 -15.69
C PHE A 6 -6.46 -9.99 -17.20
N SER A 7 -7.69 -9.77 -17.66
CA SER A 7 -7.90 -9.20 -18.99
C SER A 7 -7.33 -7.79 -19.02
N GLU A 8 -6.90 -7.34 -20.20
CA GLU A 8 -6.47 -5.95 -20.41
C GLU A 8 -7.52 -4.95 -19.90
N SER A 9 -8.81 -5.24 -20.12
CA SER A 9 -9.94 -4.44 -19.62
C SER A 9 -9.98 -4.31 -18.10
N LEU A 10 -9.66 -5.39 -17.36
CA LEU A 10 -9.62 -5.37 -15.91
C LEU A 10 -8.41 -4.59 -15.41
N ILE A 11 -7.26 -4.72 -16.06
CA ILE A 11 -6.05 -3.96 -15.72
C ILE A 11 -6.30 -2.46 -15.93
N GLU A 12 -6.90 -2.08 -17.06
CA GLU A 12 -7.29 -0.68 -17.33
C GLU A 12 -8.26 -0.13 -16.28
N LEU A 13 -9.24 -0.95 -15.89
CA LEU A 13 -10.22 -0.58 -14.87
C LEU A 13 -9.59 -0.42 -13.48
N LEU A 14 -8.68 -1.30 -13.07
CA LEU A 14 -7.95 -1.16 -11.80
C LEU A 14 -7.05 0.09 -11.83
N ALA A 15 -6.35 0.31 -12.94
CA ALA A 15 -5.44 1.43 -13.11
C ALA A 15 -6.15 2.80 -13.14
N SER A 16 -7.42 2.87 -13.54
CA SER A 16 -8.16 4.14 -13.59
C SER A 16 -8.35 4.77 -12.21
N THR A 17 -8.22 4.00 -11.13
CA THR A 17 -8.32 4.49 -9.74
C THR A 17 -7.08 5.25 -9.26
N ALA A 18 -5.93 5.07 -9.94
CA ALA A 18 -4.62 5.42 -9.39
C ALA A 18 -4.41 6.91 -9.08
N PHE A 19 -5.04 7.80 -9.84
CA PHE A 19 -4.93 9.25 -9.67
C PHE A 19 -6.17 9.90 -9.04
N GLU A 20 -7.20 9.11 -8.73
CA GLU A 20 -8.37 9.56 -7.95
C GLU A 20 -8.09 9.50 -6.44
N ALA A 21 -7.23 8.56 -6.04
CA ALA A 21 -6.84 8.35 -4.66
C ALA A 21 -5.99 9.50 -4.08
N PRO A 22 -6.23 9.92 -2.83
CA PRO A 22 -5.41 10.92 -2.17
C PRO A 22 -3.97 10.41 -1.97
N SER A 23 -3.00 11.32 -2.01
CA SER A 23 -1.62 10.98 -1.74
C SER A 23 -0.93 12.08 -0.94
N ILE A 24 -0.05 11.68 -0.02
CA ILE A 24 0.79 12.62 0.73
C ILE A 24 1.74 13.40 -0.19
N LEU A 25 1.97 12.94 -1.42
CA LEU A 25 2.77 13.65 -2.43
C LEU A 25 2.17 15.01 -2.82
N GLU A 26 0.91 15.27 -2.50
CA GLU A 26 0.24 16.56 -2.72
C GLU A 26 0.57 17.60 -1.65
N ILE A 27 1.28 17.21 -0.59
CA ILE A 27 1.67 18.08 0.51
C ILE A 27 3.04 18.68 0.21
N ASN A 28 3.11 20.00 0.04
CA ASN A 28 4.34 20.70 -0.36
C ASN A 28 5.50 20.57 0.65
N ASN A 29 5.20 20.40 1.95
CA ASN A 29 6.20 20.38 3.02
C ASN A 29 6.02 19.13 3.90
N LEU A 30 6.44 17.98 3.39
CA LEU A 30 6.39 16.73 4.14
C LEU A 30 7.42 16.70 5.27
N PRO A 31 7.04 16.28 6.50
CA PRO A 31 7.97 16.11 7.61
C PRO A 31 8.76 14.82 7.44
N VAL A 32 9.83 14.88 6.64
CA VAL A 32 10.65 13.71 6.30
C VAL A 32 11.91 13.67 7.16
N VAL A 33 12.19 12.50 7.72
CA VAL A 33 13.43 12.18 8.45
C VAL A 33 14.18 11.05 7.74
N ASN A 34 15.48 10.95 7.98
CA ASN A 34 16.29 9.83 7.47
C ASN A 34 16.21 8.61 8.40
N ASN A 35 16.63 7.45 7.89
CA ASN A 35 16.61 6.19 8.65
C ASN A 35 17.43 6.26 9.96
N ASP A 36 18.56 6.99 9.95
CA ASP A 36 19.39 7.14 11.14
C ASP A 36 18.66 7.87 12.29
N ILE A 37 17.80 8.84 11.96
CA ILE A 37 16.93 9.50 12.94
C ILE A 37 15.85 8.51 13.41
N VAL A 38 15.19 7.78 12.50
CA VAL A 38 14.17 6.79 12.87
C VAL A 38 14.73 5.78 13.88
N LYS A 39 15.90 5.20 13.61
CA LYS A 39 16.56 4.23 14.50
C LYS A 39 16.86 4.77 15.89
N LYS A 40 17.15 6.07 16.02
CA LYS A 40 17.34 6.71 17.34
C LYS A 40 16.03 6.93 18.07
N LEU A 41 14.94 7.17 17.33
CA LEU A 41 13.66 7.54 17.90
C LEU A 41 12.80 6.34 18.31
N ILE A 42 13.02 5.16 17.72
CA ILE A 42 12.32 3.93 18.12
C ILE A 42 12.72 3.43 19.52
N GLU A 43 13.83 3.93 20.09
CA GLU A 43 14.36 3.50 21.40
C GLU A 43 14.02 4.47 22.55
N VAL A 44 13.32 5.58 22.28
CA VAL A 44 13.03 6.62 23.27
C VAL A 44 11.54 6.72 23.58
N TYR A 45 11.20 7.40 24.69
CA TYR A 45 9.81 7.67 25.01
C TYR A 45 9.17 8.60 23.97
N MET A 46 7.88 8.41 23.72
CA MET A 46 7.15 9.15 22.68
C MET A 46 7.23 10.67 22.88
N ASP A 47 7.10 11.17 24.10
CA ASP A 47 7.19 12.62 24.37
C ASP A 47 8.57 13.17 24.00
N GLU A 48 9.65 12.43 24.31
CA GLU A 48 11.02 12.79 23.92
C GLU A 48 11.21 12.76 22.40
N ALA A 49 10.61 11.78 21.71
CA ALA A 49 10.63 11.70 20.26
C ALA A 49 9.91 12.90 19.62
N ILE A 50 8.76 13.29 20.16
CA ILE A 50 8.00 14.46 19.70
C ILE A 50 8.83 15.72 19.88
N ASP A 51 9.38 15.95 21.06
CA ASP A 51 10.20 17.12 21.35
C ASP A 51 11.41 17.20 20.42
N PHE A 52 12.07 16.07 20.16
CA PHE A 52 13.18 16.01 19.21
C PHE A 52 12.73 16.38 17.79
N ILE A 53 11.65 15.79 17.28
CA ILE A 53 11.13 16.09 15.94
C ILE A 53 10.75 17.57 15.81
N LEU A 54 10.09 18.14 16.82
CA LEU A 54 9.74 19.56 16.84
C LEU A 54 10.99 20.45 16.90
N SER A 55 12.05 20.04 17.61
CA SER A 55 13.32 20.77 17.67
C SER A 55 14.04 20.85 16.32
N LEU A 56 13.80 19.88 15.42
CA LEU A 56 14.27 19.90 14.03
C LEU A 56 13.45 20.86 13.15
N GLY A 57 12.44 21.54 13.68
CA GLY A 57 11.54 22.42 12.94
C GLY A 57 10.53 21.66 12.07
N LEU A 58 10.40 20.34 12.27
CA LEU A 58 9.45 19.51 11.53
C LEU A 58 8.07 19.60 12.15
N LYS A 59 7.04 19.55 11.30
CA LYS A 59 5.63 19.49 11.71
C LYS A 59 5.04 18.15 11.29
N PRO A 60 4.95 17.17 12.21
CA PRO A 60 4.39 15.85 11.90
C PRO A 60 3.02 15.93 11.26
N LEU A 61 2.72 15.00 10.36
CA LEU A 61 1.40 14.89 9.76
C LEU A 61 0.41 14.28 10.76
N SER A 62 -0.84 14.73 10.71
CA SER A 62 -1.95 14.02 11.32
C SER A 62 -2.25 12.73 10.54
N THR A 63 -2.68 11.67 11.22
CA THR A 63 -3.19 10.45 10.55
C THR A 63 -4.37 10.72 9.61
N SER A 64 -5.06 11.85 9.74
CA SER A 64 -6.09 12.28 8.78
C SER A 64 -5.58 12.48 7.35
N PHE A 65 -4.26 12.61 7.15
CA PHE A 65 -3.64 12.64 5.81
C PHE A 65 -3.43 11.25 5.20
N LEU A 66 -3.58 10.18 5.99
CA LEU A 66 -3.51 8.80 5.53
C LEU A 66 -4.90 8.35 5.08
N ALA A 67 -5.27 8.77 3.88
CA ALA A 67 -6.56 8.45 3.29
C ALA A 67 -6.41 7.34 2.24
N GLU A 68 -7.22 6.29 2.38
CA GLU A 68 -7.21 5.14 1.49
C GLU A 68 -8.59 4.95 0.86
N ASP A 69 -8.61 4.92 -0.47
CA ASP A 69 -9.78 4.52 -1.24
C ASP A 69 -9.79 3.00 -1.39
N VAL A 70 -10.97 2.41 -1.22
CA VAL A 70 -11.16 0.97 -1.22
C VAL A 70 -12.20 0.60 -2.25
N TYR A 71 -11.89 -0.44 -3.01
CA TYR A 71 -12.69 -0.96 -4.09
C TYR A 71 -12.79 -2.48 -3.99
N THR A 72 -13.88 -3.02 -4.50
CA THR A 72 -14.03 -4.44 -4.74
C THR A 72 -14.46 -4.64 -6.18
N LEU A 73 -13.93 -5.68 -6.83
CA LEU A 73 -14.52 -6.13 -8.09
C LEU A 73 -15.94 -6.66 -7.78
N CYS A 74 -16.90 -6.59 -8.69
CA CYS A 74 -18.23 -7.19 -8.49
C CYS A 74 -18.62 -8.15 -9.61
N ASN A 75 -18.09 -7.91 -10.80
CA ASN A 75 -18.09 -8.79 -11.95
C ASN A 75 -16.81 -8.49 -12.75
N GLU A 76 -16.56 -9.22 -13.84
CA GLU A 76 -15.31 -9.13 -14.63
C GLU A 76 -14.95 -7.70 -15.11
N ASN A 77 -15.91 -6.78 -15.20
CA ASN A 77 -15.71 -5.42 -15.72
C ASN A 77 -16.33 -4.33 -14.84
N SER A 78 -16.48 -4.54 -13.53
CA SER A 78 -17.07 -3.52 -12.65
C SER A 78 -16.39 -3.48 -11.29
N LEU A 79 -15.69 -2.36 -11.04
CA LEU A 79 -15.20 -1.98 -9.72
C LEU A 79 -16.26 -1.18 -8.98
N LEU A 80 -16.55 -1.61 -7.76
CA LEU A 80 -17.39 -0.88 -6.83
C LEU A 80 -16.51 -0.14 -5.84
N PHE A 81 -16.64 1.18 -5.79
CA PHE A 81 -16.06 1.99 -4.73
C PHE A 81 -16.80 1.72 -3.41
N ILE A 82 -16.08 1.19 -2.43
CA ILE A 82 -16.61 0.91 -1.09
C ILE A 82 -16.61 2.18 -0.25
N GLY A 83 -15.53 2.95 -0.32
CA GLY A 83 -15.40 4.20 0.43
C GLY A 83 -13.96 4.64 0.62
N ARG A 84 -13.82 5.82 1.23
CA ARG A 84 -12.55 6.40 1.66
C ARG A 84 -12.43 6.28 3.17
N PHE A 85 -11.33 5.71 3.63
CA PHE A 85 -11.05 5.51 5.06
C PHE A 85 -9.82 6.33 5.46
N LEU A 86 -9.82 6.86 6.67
CA LEU A 86 -8.77 7.74 7.18
C LEU A 86 -8.01 7.07 8.31
N GLY A 87 -6.72 7.37 8.42
CA GLY A 87 -5.86 6.92 9.50
C GLY A 87 -5.28 5.52 9.33
N GLY A 88 -5.22 5.01 8.10
CA GLY A 88 -4.61 3.70 7.80
C GLY A 88 -5.38 2.51 8.38
N LEU A 89 -6.67 2.68 8.69
CA LEU A 89 -7.53 1.62 9.21
C LEU A 89 -8.75 1.47 8.33
N ILE A 90 -8.87 0.32 7.65
CA ILE A 90 -10.04 -0.05 6.87
C ILE A 90 -10.90 -1.01 7.69
N PRO A 91 -12.13 -0.64 8.11
CA PRO A 91 -12.96 -1.49 8.94
C PRO A 91 -13.39 -2.78 8.21
N ALA A 92 -12.87 -3.94 8.64
CA ALA A 92 -13.16 -5.24 8.02
C ALA A 92 -14.66 -5.56 7.90
N ALA A 93 -15.48 -5.17 8.89
CA ALA A 93 -16.93 -5.37 8.86
C ALA A 93 -17.62 -4.61 7.71
N HIS A 94 -17.09 -3.42 7.36
CA HIS A 94 -17.60 -2.65 6.22
C HIS A 94 -17.26 -3.37 4.91
N ILE A 95 -16.01 -3.81 4.76
CA ILE A 95 -15.54 -4.52 3.56
C ILE A 95 -16.29 -5.85 3.37
N TYR A 96 -16.43 -6.64 4.44
CA TYR A 96 -17.06 -7.96 4.42
C TYR A 96 -18.49 -7.91 3.87
N ARG A 97 -19.26 -6.87 4.21
CA ARG A 97 -20.62 -6.68 3.67
C ARG A 97 -20.61 -6.61 2.13
N TYR A 98 -19.69 -5.88 1.53
CA TYR A 98 -19.61 -5.76 0.07
C TYR A 98 -19.11 -7.05 -0.58
N ARG A 99 -18.19 -7.77 0.07
CA ARG A 99 -17.75 -9.11 -0.36
C ARG A 99 -18.90 -10.12 -0.41
N THR A 100 -19.95 -9.98 0.41
CA THR A 100 -21.13 -10.85 0.29
C THR A 100 -22.07 -10.49 -0.86
N LEU A 101 -22.08 -9.22 -1.29
CA LEU A 101 -22.91 -8.72 -2.39
C LEU A 101 -22.26 -8.96 -3.75
N CYS A 102 -20.95 -8.84 -3.78
CA CYS A 102 -20.11 -9.01 -4.95
C CYS A 102 -19.43 -10.38 -4.82
N LYS A 103 -19.72 -11.33 -5.72
CA LYS A 103 -19.04 -12.65 -5.75
C LYS A 103 -17.60 -12.53 -6.24
N SER A 104 -16.89 -11.50 -5.79
CA SER A 104 -15.56 -11.21 -6.29
C SER A 104 -14.49 -11.70 -5.36
N ASN A 105 -13.36 -11.92 -6.02
CA ASN A 105 -12.19 -12.54 -5.48
C ASN A 105 -11.06 -11.50 -5.39
N LEU A 106 -11.34 -10.20 -5.52
CA LEU A 106 -10.31 -9.15 -5.56
C LEU A 106 -10.68 -7.96 -4.66
N PHE A 107 -9.75 -7.64 -3.77
CA PHE A 107 -9.71 -6.43 -2.98
C PHE A 107 -8.68 -5.46 -3.58
N LEU A 108 -9.07 -4.21 -3.79
CA LEU A 108 -8.17 -3.15 -4.25
C LEU A 108 -8.25 -1.99 -3.26
N HIS A 109 -7.10 -1.52 -2.78
CA HIS A 109 -7.04 -0.27 -2.03
C HIS A 109 -5.85 0.59 -2.46
N SER A 110 -5.95 1.89 -2.17
CA SER A 110 -4.87 2.83 -2.45
C SER A 110 -3.97 3.02 -1.23
N HIS A 111 -2.65 3.04 -1.40
CA HIS A 111 -1.74 3.52 -0.36
C HIS A 111 -1.56 5.04 -0.44
N PRO A 112 -1.63 5.78 0.68
CA PRO A 112 -1.49 7.24 0.68
C PRO A 112 -0.02 7.68 0.52
N ILE A 113 0.92 6.77 0.80
CA ILE A 113 2.37 6.91 0.65
C ILE A 113 2.84 6.23 -0.64
N PRO A 114 4.01 6.57 -1.20
CA PRO A 114 4.54 5.98 -2.43
C PRO A 114 5.10 4.56 -2.19
N MET A 115 4.25 3.66 -1.70
CA MET A 115 4.56 2.25 -1.47
C MET A 115 3.57 1.38 -2.26
N PRO A 116 3.92 0.95 -3.48
CA PRO A 116 3.03 0.10 -4.29
C PRO A 116 3.21 -1.39 -3.96
N ILE A 117 3.31 -1.74 -2.68
CA ILE A 117 3.45 -3.12 -2.21
C ILE A 117 2.47 -3.28 -1.06
N PRO A 118 1.62 -4.33 -1.05
CA PRO A 118 0.78 -4.62 0.11
C PRO A 118 1.61 -4.66 1.39
N SER A 119 1.03 -4.20 2.49
CA SER A 119 1.59 -4.39 3.82
C SER A 119 1.31 -5.82 4.31
N PRO A 120 2.04 -6.31 5.33
CA PRO A 120 1.65 -7.56 6.00
C PRO A 120 0.19 -7.56 6.44
N GLU A 121 -0.30 -6.42 6.95
CA GLU A 121 -1.67 -6.23 7.41
C GLU A 121 -2.68 -6.34 6.27
N ASP A 122 -2.35 -5.86 5.06
CA ASP A 122 -3.20 -5.98 3.88
C ASP A 122 -3.38 -7.46 3.51
N VAL A 123 -2.28 -8.22 3.48
CA VAL A 123 -2.31 -9.67 3.17
C VAL A 123 -3.10 -10.46 4.21
N ILE A 124 -2.90 -10.15 5.49
CA ILE A 124 -3.65 -10.80 6.59
C ILE A 124 -5.14 -10.45 6.47
N SER A 125 -5.47 -9.20 6.17
CA SER A 125 -6.85 -8.74 6.03
C SER A 125 -7.55 -9.42 4.86
N ALA A 126 -6.89 -9.52 3.70
CA ALA A 126 -7.38 -10.24 2.53
C ALA A 126 -7.71 -11.70 2.87
N ALA A 127 -6.78 -12.37 3.56
CA ALA A 127 -6.93 -13.76 4.01
C ALA A 127 -8.11 -13.95 4.96
N GLN A 128 -8.25 -13.07 5.96
CA GLN A 128 -9.31 -13.16 6.97
C GLN A 128 -10.70 -12.85 6.41
N ILE A 129 -10.80 -11.91 5.47
CA ILE A 129 -12.06 -11.53 4.83
C ILE A 129 -12.45 -12.55 3.73
N GLY A 130 -11.48 -13.30 3.22
CA GLY A 130 -11.68 -14.34 2.21
C GLY A 130 -11.71 -13.79 0.78
N TYR A 131 -10.80 -12.86 0.49
CA TYR A 131 -10.44 -12.47 -0.88
C TYR A 131 -9.35 -13.41 -1.41
N ASP A 132 -9.38 -13.69 -2.72
CA ASP A 132 -8.33 -14.50 -3.36
C ASP A 132 -7.18 -13.62 -3.86
N VAL A 133 -7.43 -12.34 -4.11
CA VAL A 133 -6.47 -11.38 -4.63
C VAL A 133 -6.46 -10.12 -3.78
N GLU A 134 -5.26 -9.70 -3.40
CA GLU A 134 -4.97 -8.43 -2.75
C GLU A 134 -4.27 -7.50 -3.73
N CYS A 135 -4.77 -6.29 -3.91
CA CYS A 135 -4.23 -5.29 -4.82
C CYS A 135 -4.02 -3.94 -4.13
N VAL A 136 -2.83 -3.38 -4.32
CA VAL A 136 -2.51 -2.02 -3.89
C VAL A 136 -2.19 -1.16 -5.09
N VAL A 137 -2.84 0.01 -5.17
CA VAL A 137 -2.45 1.08 -6.08
C VAL A 137 -1.80 2.22 -5.29
N SER A 138 -0.68 2.74 -5.78
CA SER A 138 0.02 3.82 -5.10
C SER A 138 0.61 4.80 -6.10
N ARG A 139 0.43 6.09 -5.83
CA ARG A 139 1.12 7.15 -6.56
C ARG A 139 2.56 7.24 -6.09
N ILE A 140 3.49 7.15 -7.03
CA ILE A 140 4.93 7.20 -6.76
C ILE A 140 5.55 8.53 -7.22
N SER A 141 4.81 9.31 -8.01
CA SER A 141 5.12 10.70 -8.34
C SER A 141 3.84 11.47 -8.70
N SER A 142 3.97 12.73 -9.13
CA SER A 142 2.84 13.52 -9.63
C SER A 142 2.24 13.00 -10.93
N PHE A 143 2.98 12.19 -11.71
CA PHE A 143 2.58 11.71 -13.03
C PHE A 143 2.67 10.19 -13.18
N LYS A 144 3.15 9.48 -12.15
CA LYS A 144 3.33 8.02 -12.17
C LYS A 144 2.70 7.37 -10.95
N ALA A 145 2.00 6.28 -11.19
CA ALA A 145 1.50 5.36 -10.17
C ALA A 145 1.86 3.92 -10.53
N MET A 146 1.76 3.03 -9.56
CA MET A 146 1.96 1.61 -9.74
C MET A 146 0.84 0.85 -9.04
N LEU A 147 0.40 -0.24 -9.67
CA LEU A 147 -0.52 -1.20 -9.11
C LEU A 147 0.20 -2.54 -8.97
N THR A 148 0.10 -3.13 -7.79
CA THR A 148 0.63 -4.47 -7.49
C THR A 148 -0.51 -5.32 -6.99
N CYS A 149 -0.69 -6.50 -7.58
CA CYS A 149 -1.67 -7.49 -7.13
C CYS A 149 -0.98 -8.82 -6.80
N ILE A 150 -1.45 -9.50 -5.77
CA ILE A 150 -0.97 -10.82 -5.36
C ILE A 150 -2.12 -11.82 -5.25
N GLU A 151 -1.93 -13.02 -5.79
CA GLU A 151 -2.83 -14.17 -5.63
C GLU A 151 -2.02 -15.37 -5.11
N PRO A 152 -2.36 -15.97 -3.97
CA PRO A 152 -1.65 -17.14 -3.47
C PRO A 152 -1.84 -18.34 -4.40
N LEU A 153 -0.78 -19.09 -4.69
CA LEU A 153 -0.83 -20.30 -5.51
C LEU A 153 -1.65 -21.43 -4.87
N LYS A 154 -1.82 -21.38 -3.54
CA LYS A 154 -2.55 -22.38 -2.76
C LYS A 154 -3.39 -21.76 -1.65
N ASP A 155 -2.73 -21.06 -0.73
CA ASP A 155 -3.32 -20.43 0.43
C ASP A 155 -2.45 -19.25 0.89
N TRP A 156 -3.07 -18.32 1.63
CA TRP A 156 -2.40 -17.12 2.14
C TRP A 156 -1.33 -17.42 3.20
N ASP A 157 -1.42 -18.54 3.91
CA ASP A 157 -0.52 -18.88 5.02
C ASP A 157 0.95 -18.88 4.59
N LYS A 158 1.24 -19.39 3.38
CA LYS A 158 2.61 -19.39 2.85
C LYS A 158 3.09 -18.00 2.43
N VAL A 159 2.19 -17.14 1.95
CA VAL A 159 2.52 -15.74 1.62
C VAL A 159 2.85 -14.99 2.90
N ILE A 160 1.99 -15.09 3.91
CA ILE A 160 2.13 -14.44 5.22
C ILE A 160 3.44 -14.87 5.91
N ALA A 161 3.74 -16.17 5.94
CA ALA A 161 4.94 -16.70 6.60
C ALA A 161 6.27 -16.23 5.99
N ASN A 162 6.27 -15.65 4.79
CA ASN A 162 7.46 -15.15 4.12
C ASN A 162 7.49 -13.61 4.03
N TYR A 163 6.51 -12.92 4.60
CA TYR A 163 6.40 -11.46 4.53
C TYR A 163 7.42 -10.73 5.41
N ASP A 164 7.88 -11.35 6.51
CA ASP A 164 8.89 -10.76 7.39
C ASP A 164 10.17 -10.37 6.64
N THR A 165 10.57 -11.17 5.64
CA THR A 165 11.73 -10.88 4.79
C THR A 165 11.54 -9.61 3.95
N ILE A 166 10.29 -9.31 3.56
CA ILE A 166 9.95 -8.09 2.80
C ILE A 166 9.91 -6.89 3.75
N ALA A 167 9.29 -7.04 4.92
CA ALA A 167 9.19 -5.98 5.92
C ALA A 167 10.57 -5.45 6.34
N GLU A 168 11.54 -6.34 6.59
CA GLU A 168 12.92 -5.93 6.88
C GLU A 168 13.57 -5.09 5.77
N LYS A 169 13.21 -5.32 4.51
CA LYS A 169 13.76 -4.59 3.37
C LYS A 169 13.13 -3.21 3.22
N VAL A 170 11.86 -3.06 3.54
CA VAL A 170 11.17 -1.76 3.61
C VAL A 170 11.84 -0.85 4.65
N LEU A 171 12.33 -1.38 5.77
CA LEU A 171 13.06 -0.60 6.79
C LEU A 171 14.42 -0.06 6.32
N ASN A 172 14.94 -0.54 5.19
CA ASN A 172 16.19 -0.03 4.61
C ASN A 172 16.00 1.16 3.67
N VAL A 173 14.76 1.66 3.51
CA VAL A 173 14.48 2.89 2.78
C VAL A 173 15.18 4.08 3.44
N ALA A 174 15.68 5.02 2.63
CA ALA A 174 16.49 6.13 3.13
C ALA A 174 15.71 7.14 3.98
N ARG A 175 14.41 7.29 3.71
CA ARG A 175 13.58 8.39 4.22
C ARG A 175 12.21 7.92 4.68
N PHE A 176 11.70 8.57 5.73
CA PHE A 176 10.41 8.29 6.33
C PHE A 176 9.65 9.57 6.61
N VAL A 177 8.34 9.59 6.39
CA VAL A 177 7.46 10.68 6.83
C VAL A 177 7.01 10.43 8.26
N VAL A 178 7.01 11.48 9.08
CA VAL A 178 6.56 11.42 10.47
C VAL A 178 5.07 11.71 10.56
N VAL A 179 4.33 10.77 11.15
CA VAL A 179 2.89 10.89 11.40
C VAL A 179 2.64 10.77 12.90
N ILE A 180 1.74 11.59 13.43
CA ILE A 180 1.29 11.52 14.82
C ILE A 180 -0.22 11.30 14.87
N ASN A 181 -0.63 10.38 15.73
CA ASN A 181 -2.00 10.25 16.21
C ASN A 181 -2.03 10.50 17.72
N LYS A 182 -3.22 10.71 18.30
CA LYS A 182 -3.39 10.88 19.76
C LYS A 182 -2.80 9.68 20.51
N GLY A 183 -1.57 9.83 21.00
CA GLY A 183 -0.85 8.81 21.75
C GLY A 183 -0.01 7.84 20.91
N ASP A 184 0.22 8.11 19.62
CA ASP A 184 1.15 7.31 18.80
C ASP A 184 1.94 8.17 17.79
N MET A 185 3.15 7.72 17.45
CA MET A 185 3.99 8.28 16.39
C MET A 185 4.44 7.16 15.46
N SER A 186 4.17 7.33 14.16
CA SER A 186 4.55 6.38 13.12
C SER A 186 5.53 7.00 12.13
N PHE A 187 6.49 6.20 11.68
CA PHE A 187 7.42 6.56 10.61
C PHE A 187 7.06 5.75 9.37
N LEU A 188 6.41 6.40 8.40
CA LEU A 188 5.99 5.70 7.18
C LEU A 188 7.06 5.83 6.09
N PRO A 189 7.41 4.74 5.39
CA PRO A 189 8.48 4.76 4.40
C PRO A 189 8.14 5.70 3.22
N MET A 190 9.15 6.44 2.75
CA MET A 190 9.04 7.40 1.65
C MET A 190 10.13 7.12 0.59
N PRO A 191 10.07 5.95 -0.08
CA PRO A 191 11.10 5.55 -1.03
C PRO A 191 11.09 6.45 -2.27
N SER A 192 12.26 6.61 -2.87
CA SER A 192 12.44 7.11 -4.23
C SER A 192 11.99 6.07 -5.26
N ILE A 193 11.82 6.49 -6.52
CA ILE A 193 11.41 5.60 -7.62
C ILE A 193 12.39 4.41 -7.81
N ASP A 194 13.69 4.64 -7.62
CA ASP A 194 14.72 3.60 -7.73
C ASP A 194 14.65 2.61 -6.56
N GLU A 195 14.38 3.10 -5.34
CA GLU A 195 14.15 2.26 -4.16
C GLU A 195 12.87 1.42 -4.34
N ILE A 196 11.80 1.99 -4.88
CA ILE A 196 10.55 1.27 -5.20
C ILE A 196 10.83 0.13 -6.18
N SER A 197 11.55 0.41 -7.27
CA SER A 197 11.90 -0.61 -8.27
C SER A 197 12.69 -1.77 -7.65
N SER A 198 13.61 -1.45 -6.74
CA SER A 198 14.40 -2.44 -5.99
C SER A 198 13.54 -3.27 -5.04
N LEU A 199 12.63 -2.62 -4.31
CA LEU A 199 11.69 -3.26 -3.40
C LEU A 199 10.76 -4.22 -4.14
N LEU A 200 10.20 -3.82 -5.29
CA LEU A 200 9.33 -4.67 -6.12
C LEU A 200 10.06 -5.90 -6.65
N LEU A 201 11.34 -5.76 -7.06
CA LEU A 201 12.15 -6.91 -7.48
C LEU A 201 12.37 -7.91 -6.35
N ILE A 202 12.66 -7.41 -5.14
CA ILE A 202 12.80 -8.24 -3.94
C ILE A 202 11.47 -8.92 -3.61
N TYR A 203 10.38 -8.15 -3.61
CA TYR A 203 9.03 -8.62 -3.34
C TYR A 203 8.65 -9.78 -4.26
N LYS A 204 8.85 -9.61 -5.57
CA LYS A 204 8.65 -10.66 -6.58
C LYS A 204 9.46 -11.91 -6.24
N LYS A 205 10.75 -11.75 -5.97
CA LYS A 205 11.67 -12.87 -5.70
C LYS A 205 11.30 -13.65 -4.43
N VAL A 206 10.81 -12.96 -3.40
CA VAL A 206 10.38 -13.61 -2.15
C VAL A 206 9.08 -14.40 -2.38
N LEU A 207 8.15 -13.85 -3.15
CA LEU A 207 6.81 -14.42 -3.30
C LEU A 207 6.60 -15.33 -4.50
N GLU A 208 7.49 -15.35 -5.50
CA GLU A 208 7.31 -16.11 -6.77
C GLU A 208 7.04 -17.61 -6.59
N ARG A 209 7.39 -18.18 -5.43
CA ARG A 209 7.15 -19.59 -5.08
C ARG A 209 5.82 -19.85 -4.39
N TYR A 210 5.13 -18.80 -3.95
CA TYR A 210 3.97 -18.86 -3.07
C TYR A 210 2.76 -18.11 -3.64
N ALA A 211 2.99 -17.13 -4.51
CA ALA A 211 1.96 -16.32 -5.12
C ALA A 211 2.31 -15.98 -6.57
N GLU A 212 1.28 -15.77 -7.38
CA GLU A 212 1.38 -15.00 -8.60
C GLU A 212 1.35 -13.51 -8.25
N VAL A 213 2.21 -12.72 -8.90
CA VAL A 213 2.32 -11.28 -8.65
C VAL A 213 2.26 -10.54 -9.97
N LEU A 214 1.33 -9.60 -10.06
CA LEU A 214 1.17 -8.70 -11.20
C LEU A 214 1.70 -7.31 -10.83
N TYR A 215 2.45 -6.70 -11.74
CA TYR A 215 2.86 -5.30 -11.65
C TYR A 215 2.35 -4.51 -12.85
N VAL A 216 1.83 -3.33 -12.58
CA VAL A 216 1.32 -2.44 -13.61
C VAL A 216 1.88 -1.04 -13.39
N ASP A 217 2.60 -0.55 -14.40
CA ASP A 217 3.06 0.82 -14.45
C ASP A 217 1.97 1.70 -15.08
N ILE A 218 1.63 2.80 -14.40
CA ILE A 218 0.57 3.71 -14.81
C ILE A 218 1.15 5.12 -14.95
N ASP A 219 1.10 5.67 -16.16
CA ASP A 219 1.50 7.05 -16.46
C ASP A 219 0.24 7.89 -16.72
N ILE A 220 0.17 9.08 -16.13
CA ILE A 220 -0.97 9.99 -16.31
C ILE A 220 -1.18 10.40 -17.79
N ASN A 221 -0.14 10.29 -18.63
CA ASN A 221 -0.14 10.71 -20.03
C ASN A 221 -0.13 9.55 -21.05
N ARG A 222 0.01 8.28 -20.62
CA ARG A 222 0.05 7.11 -21.52
C ARG A 222 -0.62 5.87 -20.92
N LYS A 223 -1.30 5.13 -21.78
CA LYS A 223 -1.99 3.84 -21.56
C LYS A 223 -1.21 2.91 -20.63
N VAL A 224 -1.96 2.23 -19.77
CA VAL A 224 -1.58 1.21 -18.80
C VAL A 224 -0.60 0.17 -19.39
N PHE A 225 0.53 -0.06 -18.73
CA PHE A 225 1.49 -1.11 -19.12
C PHE A 225 1.54 -2.20 -18.05
N ALA A 226 1.13 -3.42 -18.40
CA ALA A 226 1.19 -4.59 -17.51
C ALA A 226 2.40 -5.47 -17.82
N TYR A 227 3.10 -5.94 -16.78
CA TYR A 227 4.32 -6.76 -16.88
C TYR A 227 4.30 -7.98 -15.95
#